data_AF-A0A2D5Z9T7-F1
#
_entry.id   AF-A0A2D5Z9T7-F1
#
_cell.length_a   1.000
_cell.length_b   1.000
_cell.length_c   1.000
_cell.angle_alpha   90.00
_cell.angle_beta   90.00
_cell.angle_gamma   90.00
#
_symmetry.space_group_name_H-M   'P 1'
#
loop_
_entity.id
_entity.type
_entity.pdbx_description
1 polymer ?
#
loop_
_entity_poly.entity_id
_entity_poly.type
_entity_poly.pdbx_seq_one_letter_code
_entity_poly.pdbx_strand_id
1 'polypeptide(L)'
;MSRRLSQQFLCQPLAELTRQLLVAPSTKRIEQVRCAEKLYDDIDPDLNYPYEFVCFRITGYRSELESSVIVGDALLADLRLLIDMLSRSVGMPPRAREPVQTPQELARSMNVSTKTVERWRKLGLRWRWSASESGGRKKLVFTRSAVDHFLHNHGDRVDRARRFSKMDDQVRRRLLDRARQLAGQRETSPYRVARTLARESDRAVETIRLLLEQHDRDHPGEKIFENHTGPLSSRQKQVIQRAYRKGIPVGRIAARFRRTSATIHRVIRERRAASLIQRPITFVASPMFERDDADEVLLRDEPDPSTTPPDAAVTAALESVPAPLAALYARDPMPGPHQRMLVVKMNYLKHKALQYRDRLNRNNPNVSMMNRVEQWLDEAHDIRHRLILANLPRTLVVTRQHLSQSGEKSSGHLVDLLALAMRELIDVVDGFDFTEHESLESFLNWSLVRCFARYEPPRQARRRLSDEEMVTTLREAGRRMELGI
;
A
#
# COMPACT_ATOMS: atom_id res chain seq x y z
N MET A 1 -2.41 32.06 31.46
CA MET A 1 -1.85 30.86 32.12
C MET A 1 -0.51 30.53 31.47
N SER A 2 0.60 30.86 32.12
CA SER A 2 1.95 30.63 31.60
C SER A 2 2.32 29.16 31.80
N ARG A 3 2.08 28.32 30.78
CA ARG A 3 2.65 26.96 30.74
C ARG A 3 4.17 27.10 30.86
N ARG A 4 4.77 26.49 31.90
CA ARG A 4 6.21 26.27 31.95
C ARG A 4 6.61 25.63 30.61
N LEU A 5 7.60 26.19 29.93
CA LEU A 5 8.19 25.50 28.80
C LEU A 5 8.71 24.18 29.33
N SER A 6 8.12 23.07 28.90
CA SER A 6 8.59 21.72 29.15
C SER A 6 9.85 21.40 28.33
N GLN A 7 10.60 22.42 27.92
CA GLN A 7 11.85 22.29 27.17
C GLN A 7 13.00 22.22 28.17
N GLN A 8 13.76 21.14 28.06
CA GLN A 8 15.03 20.94 28.76
C GLN A 8 16.14 21.59 27.91
N PHE A 9 17.23 21.98 28.57
CA PHE A 9 18.44 22.40 27.87
C PHE A 9 18.96 21.26 27.01
N LEU A 10 19.36 21.58 25.78
CA LEU A 10 20.02 20.65 24.87
C LEU A 10 21.50 20.47 25.26
N CYS A 11 22.12 21.51 25.80
CA CYS A 11 23.52 21.54 26.21
C CYS A 11 23.64 21.57 27.75
N GLN A 12 24.14 20.48 28.32
CA GLN A 12 24.35 20.35 29.76
C GLN A 12 25.29 21.43 30.35
N PRO A 13 26.39 21.84 29.70
CA PRO A 13 27.25 22.90 30.23
C PRO A 13 26.51 24.24 30.40
N LEU A 14 25.63 24.59 29.46
CA LEU A 14 24.84 25.82 29.53
C LEU A 14 23.72 25.74 30.59
N ALA A 15 23.20 24.53 30.83
CA ALA A 15 22.27 24.28 31.94
C ALA A 15 22.93 24.50 33.30
N GLU A 16 24.16 24.00 33.49
CA GLU A 16 24.96 24.22 34.70
C GLU A 16 25.29 25.71 34.89
N LEU A 17 25.78 26.37 33.84
CA LEU A 17 26.04 27.81 33.87
C LEU A 17 24.80 28.58 34.31
N THR A 18 23.64 28.25 33.76
CA THR A 18 22.39 28.93 34.13
C THR A 18 22.03 28.73 35.60
N ARG A 19 22.28 27.54 36.16
CA ARG A 19 22.08 27.28 37.60
C ARG A 19 23.02 28.13 38.46
N GLN A 20 24.28 28.27 38.07
CA GLN A 20 25.25 29.12 38.76
C GLN A 20 24.85 30.60 38.71
N LEU A 21 24.40 31.08 37.54
CA LEU A 21 23.99 32.47 37.35
C LEU A 21 22.76 32.86 38.18
N LEU A 22 21.88 31.91 38.50
CA LEU A 22 20.69 32.18 39.34
C LEU A 22 21.03 32.57 40.78
N VAL A 23 22.21 32.19 41.28
CA VAL A 23 22.69 32.51 42.64
C VAL A 23 23.33 33.90 42.70
N ALA A 24 23.70 34.49 41.55
CA ALA A 24 24.36 35.79 41.50
C ALA A 24 23.43 36.94 41.98
N PRO A 25 24.01 38.07 42.47
CA PRO A 25 23.26 39.26 42.85
C PRO A 25 22.32 39.75 41.74
N SER A 26 21.21 40.38 42.11
CA SER A 26 20.18 40.85 41.17
C SER A 26 20.73 41.80 40.10
N THR A 27 21.69 42.66 40.46
CA THR A 27 22.38 43.58 39.54
C THR A 27 23.15 42.83 38.46
N LYS A 28 23.93 41.80 38.84
CA LYS A 28 24.71 40.97 37.93
C LYS A 28 23.84 40.12 37.01
N ARG A 29 22.72 39.59 37.51
CA ARG A 29 21.76 38.85 36.68
C ARG A 29 21.10 39.74 35.61
N ILE A 30 20.83 41.01 35.90
CA ILE A 30 20.32 41.96 34.89
C ILE A 30 21.35 42.18 33.78
N GLU A 31 22.64 42.33 34.12
CA GLU A 31 23.73 42.43 33.15
C GLU A 31 23.83 41.17 32.29
N GLN A 32 23.82 40.00 32.91
CA GLN A 32 23.91 38.70 32.22
C GLN A 32 22.74 38.44 31.28
N VAL A 33 21.51 38.84 31.63
CA VAL A 33 20.35 38.78 30.72
C VAL A 33 20.61 39.63 29.48
N ARG A 34 21.14 40.85 29.65
CA ARG A 34 21.43 41.75 28.53
C ARG A 34 22.55 41.21 27.64
N CYS A 35 23.59 40.63 28.24
CA CYS A 35 24.67 39.99 27.51
C CYS A 35 24.16 38.77 26.74
N ALA A 36 23.30 37.94 27.34
CA ALA A 36 22.67 36.81 26.67
C ALA A 36 21.73 37.23 25.53
N GLU A 37 20.95 38.31 25.71
CA GLU A 37 20.14 38.90 24.64
C GLU A 37 20.99 39.36 23.45
N LYS A 38 22.12 40.03 23.72
CA LYS A 38 23.04 40.46 22.66
C LYS A 38 23.72 39.28 21.98
N LEU A 39 24.18 38.30 22.75
CA LEU A 39 24.76 37.08 22.21
C LEU A 39 23.75 36.37 21.31
N TYR A 40 22.50 36.24 21.74
CA TYR A 40 21.44 35.63 20.93
C TYR A 40 21.30 36.28 19.54
N ASP A 41 21.39 37.60 19.49
CA ASP A 41 21.25 38.34 18.23
C ASP A 41 22.48 38.18 17.30
N ASP A 42 23.66 37.85 17.86
CA ASP A 42 24.94 37.71 17.15
C ASP A 42 25.24 36.25 16.68
N ILE A 43 24.49 35.25 17.15
CA ILE A 43 24.72 33.83 16.82
C ILE A 43 24.11 33.47 15.45
N ASP A 44 24.92 32.83 14.61
CA ASP A 44 24.51 32.18 13.37
C ASP A 44 24.08 30.74 13.66
N PRO A 45 22.87 30.31 13.28
CA PRO A 45 22.38 28.95 13.55
C PRO A 45 23.23 27.84 12.90
N ASP A 46 23.91 28.12 11.79
CA ASP A 46 24.64 27.12 11.00
C ASP A 46 26.11 26.95 11.43
N LEU A 47 26.58 27.80 12.35
CA LEU A 47 27.95 27.78 12.87
C LEU A 47 28.05 27.05 14.22
N ASN A 48 29.28 26.68 14.55
CA ASN A 48 29.63 26.00 15.80
C ASN A 48 30.40 26.94 16.73
N TYR A 49 30.00 26.99 18.00
CA TYR A 49 30.54 27.90 19.00
C TYR A 49 31.17 27.13 20.16
N PRO A 50 32.44 27.41 20.52
CA PRO A 50 33.04 26.87 21.74
C PRO A 50 32.29 27.35 22.98
N TYR A 51 32.08 26.47 23.96
CA TYR A 51 31.43 26.82 25.23
C TYR A 51 32.15 27.95 25.97
N GLU A 52 33.48 27.99 25.92
CA GLU A 52 34.28 29.06 26.53
C GLU A 52 33.88 30.44 25.98
N PHE A 53 33.69 30.55 24.66
CA PHE A 53 33.23 31.78 24.01
C PHE A 53 31.84 32.20 24.52
N VAL A 54 30.91 31.25 24.61
CA VAL A 54 29.55 31.51 25.12
C VAL A 54 29.59 31.96 26.58
N CYS A 55 30.35 31.27 27.43
CA CYS A 55 30.51 31.60 28.84
C CYS A 55 31.11 32.99 29.04
N PHE A 56 32.17 33.31 28.30
CA PHE A 56 32.81 34.62 28.32
C PHE A 56 31.87 35.74 27.87
N ARG A 57 31.10 35.52 26.80
CA ARG A 57 30.14 36.52 26.30
C ARG A 57 29.00 36.81 27.28
N ILE A 58 28.58 35.83 28.09
CA ILE A 58 27.51 36.00 29.07
C ILE A 58 28.04 36.57 30.40
N THR A 59 29.18 36.09 30.88
CA THR A 59 29.67 36.35 32.24
C THR A 59 30.87 37.29 32.33
N GLY A 60 31.62 37.46 31.24
CA GLY A 60 32.91 38.15 31.21
C GLY A 60 34.09 37.33 31.73
N TYR A 61 33.86 36.09 32.21
CA TYR A 61 34.88 35.18 32.73
C TYR A 61 35.22 34.09 31.69
N ARG A 62 36.51 33.76 31.55
CA ARG A 62 36.97 32.65 30.71
C ARG A 62 37.07 31.39 31.56
N SER A 63 36.37 30.34 31.14
CA SER A 63 36.36 29.06 31.86
C SER A 63 37.51 28.17 31.36
N GLU A 64 38.25 27.55 32.29
CA GLU A 64 39.37 26.63 31.99
C GLU A 64 38.92 25.19 31.63
N LEU A 65 37.60 24.94 31.50
CA LEU A 65 37.05 23.62 31.18
C LEU A 65 37.32 23.25 29.72
N GLU A 66 37.53 21.96 29.44
CA GLU A 66 37.68 21.43 28.07
C GLU A 66 36.56 21.95 27.14
N SER A 67 36.96 22.45 25.97
CA SER A 67 36.10 23.22 25.07
C SER A 67 35.07 22.31 24.37
N SER A 68 33.94 22.07 25.01
CA SER A 68 32.78 21.51 24.32
C SER A 68 32.29 22.50 23.25
N VAL A 69 32.03 21.99 22.04
CA VAL A 69 31.52 22.78 20.92
C VAL A 69 30.00 22.63 20.86
N ILE A 70 29.30 23.75 20.70
CA ILE A 70 27.84 23.81 20.66
C ILE A 70 27.39 24.27 19.27
N VAL A 71 26.47 23.54 18.66
CA VAL A 71 25.83 23.92 17.40
C VAL A 71 24.95 25.17 17.61
N GLY A 72 25.05 26.15 16.71
CA GLY A 72 24.36 27.43 16.79
C GLY A 72 22.85 27.33 17.02
N ASP A 73 22.14 26.47 16.28
CA ASP A 73 20.70 26.27 16.48
C ASP A 73 20.35 25.74 17.89
N ALA A 74 21.14 24.79 18.41
CA ALA A 74 20.97 24.29 19.77
C ALA A 74 21.30 25.37 20.82
N LEU A 75 22.33 26.17 20.58
CA LEU A 75 22.70 27.32 21.41
C LEU A 75 21.57 28.37 21.46
N LEU A 76 20.94 28.69 20.33
CA LEU A 76 19.81 29.62 20.27
C LEU A 76 18.59 29.07 21.05
N ALA A 77 18.32 27.77 20.99
CA ALA A 77 17.27 27.16 21.82
C ALA A 77 17.54 27.36 23.32
N ASP A 78 18.76 27.09 23.76
CA ASP A 78 19.14 27.14 25.17
C ASP A 78 19.32 28.57 25.70
N LEU A 79 19.85 29.50 24.89
CA LEU A 79 19.95 30.92 25.26
C LEU A 79 18.57 31.52 25.55
N ARG A 80 17.52 31.11 24.83
CA ARG A 80 16.14 31.54 25.13
C ARG A 80 15.67 31.04 26.50
N LEU A 81 16.05 29.83 26.90
CA LEU A 81 15.74 29.28 28.22
C LEU A 81 16.51 30.01 29.32
N LEU A 82 17.78 30.30 29.09
CA LEU A 82 18.62 31.09 30.00
C LEU A 82 18.02 32.49 30.21
N ILE A 83 17.67 33.19 29.14
CA ILE A 83 17.01 34.51 29.21
C ILE A 83 15.67 34.41 29.96
N ASP A 84 14.83 33.41 29.69
CA ASP A 84 13.54 33.23 30.39
C ASP A 84 13.74 33.07 31.90
N MET A 85 14.65 32.20 32.33
CA MET A 85 14.86 31.92 33.75
C MET A 85 15.52 33.08 34.49
N LEU A 86 16.60 33.65 33.96
CA LEU A 86 17.28 34.77 34.59
C LEU A 86 16.38 36.00 34.65
N SER A 87 15.68 36.34 33.56
CA SER A 87 14.77 37.48 33.56
C SER A 87 13.56 37.26 34.47
N ARG A 88 13.05 36.03 34.61
CA ARG A 88 11.97 35.71 35.58
C ARG A 88 12.45 35.87 37.01
N SER A 89 13.71 35.55 37.30
CA SER A 89 14.27 35.60 38.65
C SER A 89 14.37 37.03 39.19
N VAL A 90 14.83 37.99 38.38
CA VAL A 90 14.98 39.40 38.81
C VAL A 90 13.79 40.27 38.40
N GLY A 91 13.17 40.01 37.26
CA GLY A 91 12.22 40.93 36.63
C GLY A 91 12.97 42.13 36.07
N MET A 92 13.12 42.19 34.76
CA MET A 92 13.92 43.23 34.12
C MET A 92 13.30 44.61 34.34
N PRO A 93 14.09 45.62 34.74
CA PRO A 93 13.58 46.99 34.84
C PRO A 93 13.27 47.53 33.44
N PRO A 94 12.20 48.33 33.29
CA PRO A 94 11.90 49.00 32.02
C PRO A 94 13.06 49.93 31.63
N ARG A 95 13.39 49.97 30.32
CA ARG A 95 14.38 50.90 29.77
C ARG A 95 13.65 52.08 29.16
N ALA A 96 14.01 53.29 29.55
CA ALA A 96 13.42 54.52 29.01
C ALA A 96 13.50 54.63 27.47
N ARG A 97 14.49 53.98 26.83
CA ARG A 97 14.72 54.02 25.38
C ARG A 97 14.32 52.75 24.61
N GLU A 98 13.74 51.75 25.28
CA GLU A 98 13.38 50.48 24.63
C GLU A 98 11.94 50.09 25.00
N PRO A 99 10.94 50.45 24.17
CA PRO A 99 9.55 50.11 24.45
C PRO A 99 9.39 48.58 24.47
N VAL A 100 8.61 48.12 25.44
CA VAL A 100 8.27 46.71 25.63
C VAL A 100 6.78 46.50 25.33
N GLN A 101 6.45 45.42 24.64
CA GLN A 101 5.07 45.09 24.27
C GLN A 101 4.64 43.77 24.90
N THR A 102 3.41 43.71 25.40
CA THR A 102 2.79 42.45 25.81
C THR A 102 2.44 41.58 24.60
N PRO A 103 2.21 40.26 24.75
CA PRO A 103 1.77 39.41 23.64
C PRO A 103 0.50 39.92 22.94
N GLN A 104 -0.41 40.53 23.70
CA GLN A 104 -1.64 41.12 23.17
C GLN A 104 -1.37 42.40 22.37
N GLU A 105 -0.50 43.27 22.87
CA GLU A 105 -0.09 44.49 22.16
C GLU A 105 0.68 44.18 20.88
N LEU A 106 1.61 43.21 20.92
CA LEU A 106 2.36 42.77 19.75
C LEU A 106 1.46 42.13 18.69
N ALA A 107 0.47 41.32 19.13
CA ALA A 107 -0.51 40.74 18.22
C ALA A 107 -1.34 41.83 17.50
N ARG A 108 -1.74 42.88 18.24
CA ARG A 108 -2.48 44.02 17.67
C ARG A 108 -1.62 44.85 16.71
N SER A 109 -0.40 45.23 17.12
CA SER A 109 0.49 46.07 16.29
C SER A 109 0.90 45.37 14.99
N MET A 110 1.02 44.04 15.02
CA MET A 110 1.42 43.25 13.86
C MET A 110 0.25 42.69 13.04
N ASN A 111 -1.00 42.96 13.45
CA ASN A 111 -2.22 42.41 12.86
C ASN A 111 -2.21 40.87 12.75
N VAL A 112 -1.81 40.19 13.82
CA VAL A 112 -1.76 38.71 13.90
C VAL A 112 -2.47 38.19 15.15
N SER A 113 -2.76 36.90 15.19
CA SER A 113 -3.34 36.28 16.40
C SER A 113 -2.29 36.09 17.51
N THR A 114 -2.71 36.06 18.77
CA THR A 114 -1.84 35.71 19.92
C THR A 114 -1.19 34.32 19.76
N LYS A 115 -1.89 33.37 19.12
CA LYS A 115 -1.32 32.05 18.79
C LYS A 115 -0.17 32.13 17.78
N THR A 116 -0.20 33.12 16.88
CA THR A 116 0.90 33.38 15.93
C THR A 116 2.14 33.86 16.67
N VAL A 117 1.97 34.78 17.62
CA VAL A 117 3.05 35.25 18.50
C VAL A 117 3.62 34.09 19.33
N GLU A 118 2.78 33.21 19.86
CA GLU A 118 3.25 31.99 20.55
C GLU A 118 4.05 31.05 19.62
N ARG A 119 3.66 30.95 18.34
CA ARG A 119 4.41 30.18 17.35
C ARG A 119 5.75 30.84 17.02
N TRP A 120 5.82 32.17 16.94
CA TRP A 120 7.06 32.91 16.73
C TRP A 120 8.07 32.67 17.86
N ARG A 121 7.62 32.52 19.11
CA ARG A 121 8.50 32.16 20.23
C ARG A 121 9.22 30.83 20.01
N LYS A 122 8.52 29.84 19.46
CA LYS A 122 9.15 28.54 19.12
C LYS A 122 10.18 28.69 17.99
N LEU A 123 9.91 29.60 17.05
CA LEU A 123 10.75 29.83 15.88
C LEU A 123 11.98 30.72 16.15
N GLY A 124 12.06 31.41 17.28
CA GLY A 124 13.23 32.25 17.60
C GLY A 124 12.92 33.62 18.17
N LEU A 125 11.64 34.01 18.29
CA LEU A 125 11.31 35.29 18.93
C LEU A 125 11.66 35.24 20.42
N ARG A 126 12.73 35.94 20.81
CA ARG A 126 13.17 36.06 22.21
C ARG A 126 12.17 36.89 23.03
N TRP A 127 12.04 36.56 24.31
CA TRP A 127 11.17 37.26 25.26
C TRP A 127 11.87 37.39 26.61
N ARG A 128 11.40 38.30 27.45
CA ARG A 128 11.87 38.43 28.83
C ARG A 128 10.72 38.75 29.79
N TRP A 129 10.98 38.58 31.08
CA TRP A 129 10.06 39.02 32.12
C TRP A 129 10.42 40.42 32.59
N SER A 130 9.48 41.35 32.49
CA SER A 130 9.63 42.71 33.03
C SER A 130 8.95 42.82 34.40
N ALA A 131 9.55 43.62 35.28
CA ALA A 131 8.87 44.08 36.48
C ALA A 131 7.65 44.93 36.07
N SER A 132 6.55 44.81 36.81
CA SER A 132 5.37 45.64 36.62
C SER A 132 5.60 47.00 37.28
N GLU A 133 5.37 48.11 36.58
CA GLU A 133 5.53 49.48 37.11
C GLU A 133 4.69 49.73 38.37
N SER A 134 3.58 49.00 38.52
CA SER A 134 2.59 49.11 39.60
C SER A 134 2.79 48.12 40.75
N GLY A 135 3.97 47.50 40.91
CA GLY A 135 4.24 46.52 41.98
C GLY A 135 3.53 45.15 41.81
N GLY A 136 2.91 44.91 40.66
CA GLY A 136 2.18 43.68 40.34
C GLY A 136 3.05 42.52 39.84
N ARG A 137 2.39 41.39 39.50
CA ARG A 137 3.01 40.17 38.95
C ARG A 137 3.86 40.51 37.70
N LYS A 138 5.07 39.94 37.63
CA LYS A 138 5.97 40.05 36.47
C LYS A 138 5.24 39.65 35.19
N LYS A 139 5.42 40.42 34.12
CA LYS A 139 4.74 40.18 32.82
C LYS A 139 5.77 39.75 31.78
N LEU A 140 5.36 38.81 30.93
CA LEU A 140 6.13 38.43 29.75
C LEU A 140 5.99 39.54 28.69
N VAL A 141 7.12 40.03 28.21
CA VAL A 141 7.17 41.13 27.24
C VAL A 141 8.18 40.84 26.14
N PHE A 142 7.99 41.50 25.00
CA PHE A 142 8.90 41.52 23.86
C PHE A 142 9.50 42.92 23.73
N THR A 143 10.82 43.00 23.59
CA THR A 143 11.48 44.28 23.29
C THR A 143 11.34 44.59 21.80
N ARG A 144 11.36 45.88 21.45
CA ARG A 144 11.43 46.28 20.04
C ARG A 144 12.64 45.66 19.32
N SER A 145 13.81 45.62 19.96
CA SER A 145 15.01 44.98 19.42
C SER A 145 14.80 43.50 19.06
N ALA A 146 14.10 42.74 19.92
CA ALA A 146 13.80 41.33 19.70
C ALA A 146 12.84 41.13 18.53
N VAL A 147 11.84 42.02 18.40
CA VAL A 147 10.87 41.97 17.29
C VAL A 147 11.54 42.33 15.98
N ASP A 148 12.34 43.39 15.96
CA ASP A 148 13.04 43.86 14.75
C ASP A 148 14.05 42.82 14.25
N HIS A 149 14.82 42.19 15.15
CA HIS A 149 15.73 41.10 14.81
C HIS A 149 14.99 39.88 14.24
N PHE A 150 13.89 39.47 14.89
CA PHE A 150 13.06 38.37 14.39
C PHE A 150 12.46 38.68 13.01
N LEU A 151 12.06 39.94 12.76
CA LEU A 151 11.54 40.37 11.47
C LEU A 151 12.61 40.39 10.39
N HIS A 152 13.84 40.82 10.72
CA HIS A 152 14.97 40.78 9.79
C HIS A 152 15.27 39.35 9.34
N ASN A 153 15.29 38.40 10.28
CA ASN A 153 15.65 36.99 10.00
C ASN A 153 14.48 36.16 9.42
N HIS A 154 13.22 36.62 9.55
CA HIS A 154 12.03 35.86 9.14
C HIS A 154 10.96 36.67 8.37
N GLY A 155 11.34 37.78 7.73
CA GLY A 155 10.43 38.74 7.06
C GLY A 155 9.38 38.09 6.15
N ASP A 156 9.82 37.20 5.24
CA ASP A 156 8.93 36.51 4.29
C ASP A 156 7.82 35.67 4.93
N ARG A 157 8.03 35.16 6.15
CA ARG A 157 7.03 34.38 6.89
C ARG A 157 6.06 35.30 7.63
N VAL A 158 6.51 36.46 8.10
CA VAL A 158 5.66 37.44 8.78
C VAL A 158 4.73 38.12 7.79
N ASP A 159 5.19 38.43 6.59
CA ASP A 159 4.34 38.99 5.53
C ASP A 159 3.25 38.00 5.08
N ARG A 160 3.58 36.71 4.99
CA ARG A 160 2.59 35.65 4.77
C ARG A 160 1.58 35.52 5.91
N ALA A 161 2.01 35.68 7.17
CA ALA A 161 1.13 35.65 8.33
C ALA A 161 0.23 36.90 8.42
N ARG A 162 0.72 38.08 8.00
CA ARG A 162 -0.06 39.32 7.86
C ARG A 162 -1.11 39.25 6.76
N ARG A 163 -0.78 38.63 5.62
CA ARG A 163 -1.73 38.37 4.52
C ARG A 163 -2.79 37.32 4.86
N PHE A 164 -2.61 36.56 5.95
CA PHE A 164 -3.59 35.61 6.44
C PHE A 164 -4.78 36.34 7.09
N SER A 165 -5.60 36.98 6.25
CA SER A 165 -6.85 37.58 6.67
C SER A 165 -7.89 36.50 6.94
N LYS A 166 -8.35 36.43 8.19
CA LYS A 166 -9.42 35.54 8.66
C LYS A 166 -10.63 35.74 7.75
N MET A 167 -11.11 34.65 7.13
CA MET A 167 -12.26 34.69 6.24
C MET A 167 -13.48 35.14 7.04
N ASP A 168 -14.08 36.27 6.62
CA ASP A 168 -15.32 36.77 7.21
C ASP A 168 -16.47 35.78 6.93
N ASP A 169 -17.39 35.63 7.89
CA ASP A 169 -18.49 34.66 7.82
C ASP A 169 -19.44 34.95 6.65
N GLN A 170 -19.53 36.20 6.20
CA GLN A 170 -20.26 36.57 4.99
C GLN A 170 -19.59 36.07 3.72
N VAL A 171 -18.26 36.13 3.64
CA VAL A 171 -17.48 35.62 2.50
C VAL A 171 -17.57 34.09 2.47
N ARG A 172 -17.47 33.45 3.62
CA ARG A 172 -17.65 32.00 3.77
C ARG A 172 -19.01 31.54 3.23
N ARG A 173 -20.11 32.18 3.63
CA ARG A 173 -21.47 31.83 3.15
C ARG A 173 -21.60 31.99 1.63
N ARG A 174 -21.16 33.12 1.06
CA ARG A 174 -21.18 33.35 -0.39
C ARG A 174 -20.43 32.27 -1.17
N LEU A 175 -19.26 31.86 -0.69
CA LEU A 175 -18.46 30.80 -1.32
C LEU A 175 -19.17 29.43 -1.29
N LEU A 176 -19.85 29.11 -0.19
CA LEU A 176 -20.60 27.85 -0.04
C LEU A 176 -21.83 27.81 -0.94
N ASP A 177 -22.60 28.90 -1.01
CA ASP A 177 -23.77 28.98 -1.89
C ASP A 177 -23.36 28.91 -3.36
N ARG A 178 -22.24 29.57 -3.72
CA ARG A 178 -21.67 29.48 -5.07
C ARG A 178 -21.16 28.06 -5.37
N ALA A 179 -20.53 27.40 -4.41
CA ALA A 179 -20.10 26.01 -4.54
C ALA A 179 -21.28 25.07 -4.80
N ARG A 180 -22.42 25.28 -4.12
CA ARG A 180 -23.66 24.52 -4.35
C ARG A 180 -24.21 24.72 -5.77
N GLN A 181 -24.23 25.97 -6.26
CA GLN A 181 -24.65 26.26 -7.64
C GLN A 181 -23.74 25.57 -8.66
N LEU A 182 -22.41 25.65 -8.48
CA LEU A 182 -21.43 25.02 -9.36
C LEU A 182 -21.45 23.49 -9.28
N ALA A 183 -21.81 22.91 -8.13
CA ALA A 183 -21.97 21.47 -7.96
C ALA A 183 -23.28 20.95 -8.60
N GLY A 184 -24.33 21.77 -8.64
CA GLY A 184 -25.61 21.45 -9.27
C GLY A 184 -25.59 21.51 -10.81
N GLN A 185 -24.68 22.28 -11.39
CA GLN A 185 -24.43 22.32 -12.83
C GLN A 185 -23.48 21.17 -13.22
N ARG A 186 -24.04 20.16 -13.92
CA ARG A 186 -23.45 18.87 -14.37
C ARG A 186 -21.92 18.66 -14.21
N GLU A 187 -21.57 17.48 -13.65
CA GLU A 187 -20.26 16.79 -13.70
C GLU A 187 -18.99 17.59 -13.39
N THR A 188 -19.06 18.55 -12.48
CA THR A 188 -17.88 19.30 -12.06
C THR A 188 -17.21 18.64 -10.85
N SER A 189 -15.95 18.23 -11.00
CA SER A 189 -15.16 17.66 -9.89
C SER A 189 -14.97 18.69 -8.75
N PRO A 190 -14.89 18.27 -7.47
CA PRO A 190 -14.67 19.19 -6.35
C PRO A 190 -13.42 20.06 -6.51
N TYR A 191 -12.37 19.52 -7.15
CA TYR A 191 -11.15 20.26 -7.44
C TYR A 191 -11.38 21.38 -8.46
N ARG A 192 -12.20 21.14 -9.50
CA ARG A 192 -12.57 22.19 -10.47
C ARG A 192 -13.38 23.29 -9.78
N VAL A 193 -14.34 22.93 -8.93
CA VAL A 193 -15.11 23.90 -8.14
C VAL A 193 -14.20 24.74 -7.24
N ALA A 194 -13.29 24.08 -6.50
CA ALA A 194 -12.33 24.76 -5.64
C ALA A 194 -11.41 25.71 -6.42
N ARG A 195 -10.96 25.32 -7.63
CA ARG A 195 -10.11 26.15 -8.49
C ARG A 195 -10.84 27.37 -9.06
N THR A 196 -12.11 27.21 -9.43
CA THR A 196 -12.94 28.33 -9.92
C THR A 196 -13.18 29.35 -8.81
N LEU A 197 -13.60 28.89 -7.63
CA LEU A 197 -13.83 29.74 -6.47
C LEU A 197 -12.55 30.43 -5.98
N ALA A 198 -11.40 29.76 -6.05
CA ALA A 198 -10.11 30.34 -5.70
C ALA A 198 -9.74 31.54 -6.59
N ARG A 199 -10.03 31.46 -7.90
CA ARG A 199 -9.83 32.57 -8.84
C ARG A 199 -10.79 33.72 -8.60
N GLU A 200 -12.05 33.42 -8.30
CA GLU A 200 -13.09 34.44 -8.05
C GLU A 200 -12.88 35.18 -6.72
N SER A 201 -12.21 34.56 -5.74
CA SER A 201 -12.02 35.11 -4.39
C SER A 201 -10.59 35.55 -4.06
N ASP A 202 -9.69 35.47 -5.04
CA ASP A 202 -8.24 35.71 -4.89
C ASP A 202 -7.63 34.97 -3.68
N ARG A 203 -7.96 33.68 -3.56
CA ARG A 203 -7.53 32.82 -2.44
C ARG A 203 -6.84 31.56 -2.92
N ALA A 204 -6.01 30.98 -2.05
CA ALA A 204 -5.36 29.72 -2.35
C ALA A 204 -6.39 28.59 -2.54
N VAL A 205 -6.17 27.75 -3.55
CA VAL A 205 -7.04 26.60 -3.88
C VAL A 205 -7.22 25.67 -2.68
N GLU A 206 -6.17 25.43 -1.89
CA GLU A 206 -6.25 24.58 -0.71
C GLU A 206 -7.11 25.19 0.41
N THR A 207 -7.16 26.51 0.54
CA THR A 207 -8.04 27.18 1.51
C THR A 207 -9.51 26.95 1.17
N ILE A 208 -9.87 27.06 -0.10
CA ILE A 208 -11.23 26.76 -0.56
C ILE A 208 -11.52 25.26 -0.42
N ARG A 209 -10.56 24.39 -0.75
CA ARG A 209 -10.73 22.93 -0.61
C ARG A 209 -11.02 22.52 0.84
N LEU A 210 -10.23 23.01 1.78
CA LEU A 210 -10.42 22.77 3.21
C LEU A 210 -11.75 23.34 3.72
N LEU A 211 -12.18 24.50 3.20
CA LEU A 211 -13.47 25.09 3.54
C LEU A 211 -14.63 24.17 3.14
N LEU A 212 -14.61 23.66 1.90
CA LEU A 212 -15.64 22.77 1.37
C LEU A 212 -15.64 21.42 2.09
N GLU A 213 -14.46 20.85 2.35
CA GLU A 213 -14.32 19.60 3.11
C GLU A 213 -14.81 19.73 4.56
N GLN A 214 -14.50 20.85 5.21
CA GLN A 214 -14.97 21.12 6.56
C GLN A 214 -16.49 21.28 6.59
N HIS A 215 -17.06 22.02 5.64
CA HIS A 215 -18.52 22.17 5.54
C HIS A 215 -19.24 20.82 5.36
N ASP A 216 -18.77 19.99 4.41
CA ASP A 216 -19.36 18.67 4.14
C ASP A 216 -19.21 17.67 5.30
N ARG A 217 -18.19 17.88 6.16
CA ARG A 217 -18.00 17.10 7.39
C ARG A 217 -18.94 17.56 8.49
N ASP A 218 -19.06 18.87 8.68
CA ASP A 218 -19.82 19.49 9.76
C ASP A 218 -21.34 19.45 9.49
N HIS A 219 -21.77 19.32 8.23
CA HIS A 219 -23.18 19.28 7.81
C HIS A 219 -23.49 18.04 6.96
N PRO A 220 -23.64 16.85 7.57
CA PRO A 220 -23.80 15.60 6.82
C PRO A 220 -25.08 15.50 5.98
N GLY A 221 -26.14 16.26 6.33
CA GLY A 221 -27.42 16.31 5.60
C GLY A 221 -27.49 17.35 4.49
N GLU A 222 -26.53 18.28 4.40
CA GLU A 222 -26.45 19.34 3.38
C GLU A 222 -25.10 19.33 2.66
N LYS A 223 -24.57 18.13 2.38
CA LYS A 223 -23.27 17.99 1.71
C LYS A 223 -23.33 18.57 0.31
N ILE A 224 -22.37 19.42 0.00
CA ILE A 224 -22.17 19.98 -1.34
C ILE A 224 -21.64 18.88 -2.27
N PHE A 225 -20.83 17.95 -1.76
CA PHE A 225 -20.29 16.83 -2.54
C PHE A 225 -20.56 15.46 -1.89
N GLU A 226 -21.80 14.96 -1.98
CA GLU A 226 -22.23 13.68 -1.37
C GLU A 226 -21.36 12.45 -1.73
N ASN A 227 -20.77 12.40 -2.94
CA ASN A 227 -20.17 11.17 -3.48
C ASN A 227 -18.66 11.23 -3.77
N HIS A 228 -17.97 12.36 -3.55
CA HIS A 228 -16.60 12.54 -4.06
C HIS A 228 -15.48 12.33 -3.02
N THR A 229 -15.79 12.31 -1.73
CA THR A 229 -14.78 12.44 -0.66
C THR A 229 -14.53 11.17 0.17
N GLY A 230 -15.35 10.12 0.03
CA GLY A 230 -15.16 8.86 0.77
C GLY A 230 -14.24 7.84 0.08
N PRO A 231 -13.46 7.04 0.83
CA PRO A 231 -12.77 5.87 0.29
C PRO A 231 -13.79 4.88 -0.31
N LEU A 232 -13.45 4.27 -1.46
CA LEU A 232 -14.32 3.28 -2.10
C LEU A 232 -14.50 2.07 -1.18
N SER A 233 -15.75 1.69 -0.93
CA SER A 233 -16.08 0.52 -0.11
C SER A 233 -15.65 -0.77 -0.80
N SER A 234 -15.45 -1.84 -0.03
CA SER A 234 -15.10 -3.16 -0.57
C SER A 234 -16.09 -3.65 -1.63
N ARG A 235 -17.39 -3.40 -1.43
CA ARG A 235 -18.46 -3.72 -2.40
C ARG A 235 -18.31 -2.92 -3.70
N GLN A 236 -18.02 -1.62 -3.61
CA GLN A 236 -17.77 -0.80 -4.80
C GLN A 236 -16.52 -1.28 -5.56
N LYS A 237 -15.43 -1.63 -4.85
CA LYS A 237 -14.22 -2.19 -5.46
C LYS A 237 -14.50 -3.50 -6.22
N GLN A 238 -15.36 -4.37 -5.69
CA GLN A 238 -15.79 -5.59 -6.37
C GLN A 238 -16.60 -5.30 -7.66
N VAL A 239 -17.52 -4.33 -7.60
CA VAL A 239 -18.30 -3.92 -8.79
C VAL A 239 -17.40 -3.34 -9.86
N ILE A 240 -16.41 -2.51 -9.48
CA ILE A 240 -15.39 -1.97 -10.39
C ILE A 240 -14.61 -3.10 -11.07
N GLN A 241 -14.14 -4.09 -10.30
CA GLN A 241 -13.41 -5.24 -10.83
C GLN A 241 -14.27 -6.07 -11.81
N ARG A 242 -15.54 -6.31 -11.48
CA ARG A 242 -16.46 -7.08 -12.32
C ARG A 242 -16.80 -6.34 -13.61
N ALA A 243 -17.00 -5.02 -13.55
CA ALA A 243 -17.23 -4.17 -14.71
C ALA A 243 -16.02 -4.19 -15.66
N TYR A 244 -14.81 -4.09 -15.11
CA TYR A 244 -13.58 -4.16 -15.89
C TYR A 244 -13.40 -5.53 -16.57
N ARG A 245 -13.63 -6.64 -15.85
CA ARG A 245 -13.58 -8.01 -16.42
C ARG A 245 -14.60 -8.25 -17.54
N LYS A 246 -15.73 -7.52 -17.54
CA LYS A 246 -16.73 -7.55 -18.61
C LYS A 246 -16.37 -6.66 -19.82
N GLY A 247 -15.16 -6.08 -19.86
CA GLY A 247 -14.71 -5.23 -20.97
C GLY A 247 -15.29 -3.81 -20.96
N ILE A 248 -15.90 -3.35 -19.86
CA ILE A 248 -16.42 -1.98 -19.77
C ILE A 248 -15.23 -1.00 -19.72
N PRO A 249 -15.17 0.03 -20.61
CA PRO A 249 -14.07 0.98 -20.62
C PRO A 249 -13.91 1.71 -19.28
N VAL A 250 -12.65 1.88 -18.83
CA VAL A 250 -12.32 2.49 -17.53
C VAL A 250 -12.91 3.89 -17.38
N GLY A 251 -12.98 4.67 -18.46
CA GLY A 251 -13.61 6.00 -18.44
C GLY A 251 -15.09 5.97 -18.04
N ARG A 252 -15.87 4.98 -18.50
CA ARG A 252 -17.27 4.82 -18.11
C ARG A 252 -17.40 4.37 -16.65
N ILE A 253 -16.51 3.49 -16.20
CA ILE A 253 -16.46 3.08 -14.79
C ILE A 253 -16.12 4.29 -13.90
N ALA A 254 -15.12 5.08 -14.29
CA ALA A 254 -14.70 6.29 -13.60
C ALA A 254 -15.85 7.31 -13.45
N ALA A 255 -16.58 7.58 -14.54
CA ALA A 255 -17.76 8.45 -14.53
C ALA A 255 -18.86 7.94 -13.58
N ARG A 256 -19.22 6.65 -13.68
CA ARG A 256 -20.26 6.04 -12.83
C ARG A 256 -19.94 6.13 -11.34
N PHE A 257 -18.68 5.91 -10.96
CA PHE A 257 -18.24 5.98 -9.57
C PHE A 257 -17.80 7.38 -9.14
N ARG A 258 -17.87 8.38 -10.03
CA ARG A 258 -17.40 9.75 -9.80
C ARG A 258 -15.96 9.77 -9.25
N ARG A 259 -15.07 9.01 -9.88
CA ARG A 259 -13.65 8.88 -9.54
C ARG A 259 -12.79 9.11 -10.78
N THR A 260 -11.50 9.38 -10.56
CA THR A 260 -10.54 9.51 -11.66
C THR A 260 -10.19 8.14 -12.25
N SER A 261 -9.85 8.08 -13.54
CA SER A 261 -9.37 6.85 -14.19
C SER A 261 -8.17 6.25 -13.45
N ALA A 262 -7.26 7.08 -12.94
CA ALA A 262 -6.13 6.66 -12.13
C ALA A 262 -6.57 5.92 -10.84
N THR A 263 -7.62 6.41 -10.17
CA THR A 263 -8.17 5.75 -8.98
C THR A 263 -8.79 4.39 -9.33
N ILE A 264 -9.50 4.31 -10.46
CA ILE A 264 -10.09 3.05 -10.93
C ILE A 264 -9.00 2.04 -11.28
N HIS A 265 -7.95 2.45 -12.01
CA HIS A 265 -6.80 1.60 -12.30
C HIS A 265 -6.10 1.12 -11.02
N ARG A 266 -5.92 2.00 -10.02
CA ARG A 266 -5.36 1.61 -8.72
C ARG A 266 -6.20 0.54 -8.03
N VAL A 267 -7.52 0.72 -7.99
CA VAL A 267 -8.44 -0.27 -7.40
C VAL A 267 -8.38 -1.60 -8.14
N ILE A 268 -8.33 -1.58 -9.47
CA ILE A 268 -8.20 -2.79 -10.29
C ILE A 268 -6.89 -3.50 -9.96
N ARG A 269 -5.77 -2.77 -9.88
CA ARG A 269 -4.45 -3.33 -9.52
C ARG A 269 -4.43 -3.92 -8.12
N GLU A 270 -4.92 -3.20 -7.11
CA GLU A 270 -5.04 -3.69 -5.71
C GLU A 270 -5.87 -4.98 -5.65
N ARG A 271 -6.99 -5.04 -6.37
CA ARG A 271 -7.87 -6.21 -6.38
C ARG A 271 -7.27 -7.38 -7.14
N ARG A 272 -6.55 -7.13 -8.24
CA ARG A 272 -5.79 -8.16 -8.97
C ARG A 272 -4.70 -8.77 -8.09
N ALA A 273 -3.88 -7.93 -7.45
CA ALA A 273 -2.86 -8.36 -6.51
C ALA A 273 -3.43 -9.16 -5.35
N ALA A 274 -4.53 -8.68 -4.73
CA ALA A 274 -5.20 -9.41 -3.65
C ALA A 274 -5.71 -10.79 -4.11
N SER A 275 -6.22 -10.89 -5.35
CA SER A 275 -6.67 -12.17 -5.92
C SER A 275 -5.51 -13.14 -6.13
N LEU A 276 -4.35 -12.66 -6.58
CA LEU A 276 -3.16 -13.49 -6.78
C LEU A 276 -2.59 -13.99 -5.46
N ILE A 277 -2.48 -13.11 -4.46
CA ILE A 277 -1.98 -13.46 -3.12
C ILE A 277 -2.87 -14.52 -2.45
N GLN A 278 -4.19 -14.42 -2.62
CA GLN A 278 -5.15 -15.37 -2.04
C GLN A 278 -5.23 -16.70 -2.79
N ARG A 279 -4.71 -16.79 -4.02
CA ARG A 279 -4.77 -18.02 -4.82
C ARG A 279 -3.76 -19.03 -4.25
N PRO A 280 -4.19 -20.22 -3.78
CA PRO A 280 -3.26 -21.27 -3.37
C PRO A 280 -2.48 -21.75 -4.59
N ILE A 281 -1.18 -21.94 -4.41
CA ILE A 281 -0.27 -22.49 -5.42
C ILE A 281 0.38 -23.71 -4.77
N THR A 282 -0.06 -24.90 -5.19
CA THR A 282 0.46 -26.19 -4.71
C THR A 282 1.30 -26.81 -5.81
N PHE A 283 2.50 -27.28 -5.46
CA PHE A 283 3.44 -27.93 -6.36
C PHE A 283 4.30 -28.93 -5.59
N VAL A 284 4.89 -29.88 -6.30
CA VAL A 284 5.87 -30.84 -5.78
C VAL A 284 7.26 -30.20 -5.84
N ALA A 285 7.87 -29.99 -4.67
CA ALA A 285 9.17 -29.33 -4.58
C ALA A 285 10.32 -30.25 -4.98
N SER A 286 11.37 -29.68 -5.57
CA SER A 286 12.58 -30.41 -5.91
C SER A 286 13.82 -29.52 -5.77
N PRO A 287 14.95 -30.04 -5.28
CA PRO A 287 16.21 -29.28 -5.17
C PRO A 287 16.69 -28.70 -6.51
N MET A 288 16.30 -29.30 -7.65
CA MET A 288 16.69 -28.80 -8.96
C MET A 288 16.11 -27.42 -9.29
N PHE A 289 15.05 -26.98 -8.60
CA PHE A 289 14.42 -25.67 -8.82
C PHE A 289 15.25 -24.51 -8.28
N GLU A 290 16.17 -24.77 -7.36
CA GLU A 290 17.03 -23.78 -6.73
C GLU A 290 18.38 -23.62 -7.43
N ARG A 291 18.65 -24.40 -8.48
CA ARG A 291 19.89 -24.31 -9.25
C ARG A 291 19.92 -23.05 -10.10
N ASP A 292 21.10 -22.47 -10.30
CA ASP A 292 21.29 -21.28 -11.13
C ASP A 292 20.92 -21.50 -12.60
N ASP A 293 21.10 -22.72 -13.11
CA ASP A 293 20.78 -23.15 -14.48
C ASP A 293 19.31 -23.62 -14.66
N ALA A 294 18.49 -23.56 -13.61
CA ALA A 294 17.14 -24.13 -13.63
C ALA A 294 16.24 -23.48 -14.70
N ASP A 295 16.36 -22.17 -14.92
CA ASP A 295 15.58 -21.47 -15.94
C ASP A 295 15.92 -21.96 -17.35
N GLU A 296 17.21 -22.17 -17.64
CA GLU A 296 17.68 -22.60 -18.96
C GLU A 296 17.32 -24.06 -19.23
N VAL A 297 17.43 -24.92 -18.21
CA VAL A 297 17.21 -26.37 -18.36
C VAL A 297 15.73 -26.74 -18.32
N LEU A 298 14.94 -26.13 -17.43
CA LEU A 298 13.56 -26.54 -17.15
C LEU A 298 12.52 -25.78 -17.98
N LEU A 299 12.85 -24.57 -18.46
CA LEU A 299 11.97 -23.78 -19.34
C LEU A 299 12.37 -23.84 -20.81
N ARG A 300 13.34 -24.69 -21.17
CA ARG A 300 13.71 -24.92 -22.57
C ARG A 300 12.50 -25.29 -23.42
N ASP A 301 12.60 -24.97 -24.70
CA ASP A 301 11.60 -25.38 -25.67
C ASP A 301 11.49 -26.90 -25.71
N GLU A 302 10.27 -27.36 -25.90
CA GLU A 302 9.99 -28.79 -25.97
C GLU A 302 10.65 -29.36 -27.22
N PRO A 303 11.32 -30.53 -27.12
CA PRO A 303 11.75 -31.23 -28.32
C PRO A 303 10.51 -31.55 -29.16
N ASP A 304 10.67 -31.52 -30.49
CA ASP A 304 9.64 -31.95 -31.42
C ASP A 304 9.18 -33.35 -30.99
N PRO A 305 7.89 -33.57 -30.70
CA PRO A 305 7.41 -34.89 -30.33
C PRO A 305 7.71 -35.83 -31.50
N SER A 306 8.78 -36.61 -31.37
CA SER A 306 9.06 -37.71 -32.28
C SER A 306 7.79 -38.52 -32.40
N THR A 307 7.20 -38.59 -33.60
CA THR A 307 5.92 -39.24 -33.85
C THR A 307 5.99 -40.66 -33.34
N THR A 308 5.46 -40.86 -32.15
CA THR A 308 5.46 -42.16 -31.50
C THR A 308 4.36 -42.95 -32.19
N PRO A 309 4.65 -44.15 -32.70
CA PRO A 309 3.61 -44.96 -33.30
C PRO A 309 2.47 -45.15 -32.29
N PRO A 310 1.21 -45.11 -32.74
CA PRO A 310 0.06 -45.30 -31.86
C PRO A 310 0.18 -46.64 -31.12
N ASP A 311 -0.01 -46.62 -29.80
CA ASP A 311 0.00 -47.81 -28.96
C ASP A 311 -1.09 -48.77 -29.45
N ALA A 312 -0.70 -50.02 -29.79
CA ALA A 312 -1.62 -51.04 -30.27
C ALA A 312 -2.79 -51.29 -29.31
N ALA A 313 -2.57 -51.16 -27.99
CA ALA A 313 -3.63 -51.28 -27.00
C ALA A 313 -4.63 -50.12 -27.08
N VAL A 314 -4.17 -48.90 -27.36
CA VAL A 314 -5.02 -47.72 -27.56
C VAL A 314 -5.84 -47.86 -28.84
N THR A 315 -5.21 -48.27 -29.94
CA THR A 315 -5.91 -48.50 -31.22
C THR A 315 -7.00 -49.56 -31.05
N ALA A 316 -6.69 -50.71 -30.46
CA ALA A 316 -7.67 -51.76 -30.21
C ALA A 316 -8.81 -51.30 -29.29
N ALA A 317 -8.51 -50.47 -28.27
CA ALA A 317 -9.53 -49.95 -27.37
C ALA A 317 -10.49 -48.96 -28.08
N LEU A 318 -9.96 -48.08 -28.95
CA LEU A 318 -10.73 -47.15 -29.76
C LEU A 318 -11.63 -47.87 -30.78
N GLU A 319 -11.13 -48.92 -31.42
CA GLU A 319 -11.91 -49.76 -32.35
C GLU A 319 -13.01 -50.55 -31.62
N SER A 320 -12.84 -50.80 -30.32
CA SER A 320 -13.79 -51.58 -29.52
C SER A 320 -15.01 -50.80 -29.01
N VAL A 321 -15.08 -49.48 -29.28
CA VAL A 321 -16.17 -48.59 -28.85
C VAL A 321 -16.85 -47.91 -30.03
N PRO A 322 -18.09 -47.41 -29.89
CA PRO A 322 -18.76 -46.67 -30.96
C PRO A 322 -17.94 -45.47 -31.45
N ALA A 323 -18.02 -45.18 -32.76
CA ALA A 323 -17.24 -44.11 -33.39
C ALA A 323 -17.38 -42.72 -32.71
N PRO A 324 -18.58 -42.29 -32.25
CA PRO A 324 -18.72 -41.03 -31.51
C PRO A 324 -17.92 -41.00 -30.20
N LEU A 325 -17.82 -42.15 -29.51
CA LEU A 325 -17.03 -42.29 -28.30
C LEU A 325 -15.53 -42.40 -28.61
N ALA A 326 -15.15 -43.13 -29.65
CA ALA A 326 -13.75 -43.20 -30.10
C ALA A 326 -13.20 -41.80 -30.42
N ALA A 327 -13.98 -40.95 -31.13
CA ALA A 327 -13.61 -39.58 -31.43
C ALA A 327 -13.42 -38.69 -30.17
N LEU A 328 -14.16 -38.97 -29.10
CA LEU A 328 -14.01 -38.28 -27.82
C LEU A 328 -12.65 -38.58 -27.16
N TYR A 329 -12.15 -39.81 -27.32
CA TYR A 329 -10.93 -40.30 -26.68
C TYR A 329 -9.69 -40.25 -27.57
N ALA A 330 -9.83 -40.15 -28.89
CA ALA A 330 -8.71 -40.09 -29.83
C ALA A 330 -7.87 -38.82 -29.60
N ARG A 331 -6.65 -38.98 -29.08
CA ARG A 331 -5.71 -37.90 -28.78
C ARG A 331 -4.31 -38.31 -29.19
N ASP A 332 -3.49 -37.32 -29.54
CA ASP A 332 -2.11 -37.58 -29.95
C ASP A 332 -1.31 -38.17 -28.79
N PRO A 333 -0.52 -39.24 -29.02
CA PRO A 333 0.26 -39.87 -27.98
C PRO A 333 1.37 -38.94 -27.50
N MET A 334 1.61 -38.92 -26.19
CA MET A 334 2.71 -38.20 -25.58
C MET A 334 3.68 -39.19 -24.92
N PRO A 335 4.96 -39.25 -25.33
CA PRO A 335 5.91 -40.19 -24.74
C PRO A 335 6.08 -39.97 -23.24
N GLY A 336 6.29 -41.05 -22.48
CA GLY A 336 6.55 -40.98 -21.03
C GLY A 336 7.64 -39.98 -20.62
N PRO A 337 8.81 -39.94 -21.28
CA PRO A 337 9.83 -38.93 -20.98
C PRO A 337 9.37 -37.48 -21.21
N HIS A 338 8.53 -37.26 -22.24
CA HIS A 338 7.93 -35.95 -22.54
C HIS A 338 6.93 -35.55 -21.45
N GLN A 339 6.06 -36.48 -21.02
CA GLN A 339 5.13 -36.25 -19.92
C GLN A 339 5.88 -35.86 -18.64
N ARG A 340 6.95 -36.59 -18.30
CA ARG A 340 7.79 -36.30 -17.13
C ARG A 340 8.40 -34.90 -17.20
N MET A 341 8.97 -34.53 -18.34
CA MET A 341 9.51 -33.18 -18.57
C MET A 341 8.44 -32.11 -18.36
N LEU A 342 7.23 -32.29 -18.89
CA LEU A 342 6.13 -31.34 -18.73
C LEU A 342 5.64 -31.24 -17.28
N VAL A 343 5.53 -32.35 -16.56
CA VAL A 343 5.20 -32.34 -15.13
C VAL A 343 6.23 -31.54 -14.33
N VAL A 344 7.52 -31.75 -14.61
CA VAL A 344 8.61 -31.01 -13.96
C VAL A 344 8.51 -29.52 -14.30
N LYS A 345 8.36 -29.17 -15.59
CA LYS A 345 8.20 -27.79 -16.06
C LYS A 345 6.99 -27.10 -15.40
N MET A 346 5.84 -27.77 -15.34
CA MET A 346 4.64 -27.27 -14.67
C MET A 346 4.88 -26.96 -13.19
N ASN A 347 5.52 -27.87 -12.45
CA ASN A 347 5.83 -27.65 -11.03
C ASN A 347 6.86 -26.53 -10.84
N TYR A 348 7.83 -26.41 -11.74
CA TYR A 348 8.78 -25.30 -11.72
C TYR A 348 8.13 -23.94 -11.99
N LEU A 349 7.22 -23.85 -12.97
CA LEU A 349 6.44 -22.65 -13.24
C LEU A 349 5.61 -22.22 -12.01
N LYS A 350 4.96 -23.18 -11.33
CA LYS A 350 4.24 -22.94 -10.07
C LYS A 350 5.18 -22.46 -8.96
N HIS A 351 6.37 -23.06 -8.84
CA HIS A 351 7.40 -22.63 -7.89
C HIS A 351 7.85 -21.17 -8.12
N LYS A 352 8.14 -20.79 -9.38
CA LYS A 352 8.49 -19.40 -9.73
C LYS A 352 7.34 -18.44 -9.46
N ALA A 353 6.12 -18.82 -9.81
CA ALA A 353 4.92 -18.04 -9.53
C ALA A 353 4.76 -17.79 -8.02
N LEU A 354 5.02 -18.80 -7.19
CA LEU A 354 5.00 -18.68 -5.73
C LEU A 354 6.06 -17.68 -5.23
N GLN A 355 7.33 -17.86 -5.63
CA GLN A 355 8.43 -16.97 -5.21
C GLN A 355 8.15 -15.49 -5.55
N TYR A 356 7.62 -15.22 -6.75
CA TYR A 356 7.29 -13.86 -7.17
C TYR A 356 6.05 -13.31 -6.47
N ARG A 357 5.03 -14.14 -6.27
CA ARG A 357 3.80 -13.78 -5.55
C ARG A 357 4.12 -13.35 -4.12
N ASP A 358 5.02 -14.06 -3.43
CA ASP A 358 5.37 -13.77 -2.04
C ASP A 358 6.13 -12.44 -1.88
N ARG A 359 6.73 -11.93 -2.97
CA ARG A 359 7.34 -10.58 -3.03
C ARG A 359 6.33 -9.47 -3.38
N LEU A 360 5.09 -9.79 -3.73
CA LEU A 360 4.09 -8.78 -4.13
C LEU A 360 3.56 -7.99 -2.92
N ASN A 361 3.62 -6.66 -3.01
CA ASN A 361 2.96 -5.79 -2.05
C ASN A 361 1.50 -5.54 -2.46
N ARG A 362 0.55 -5.88 -1.58
CA ARG A 362 -0.89 -5.69 -1.80
C ARG A 362 -1.30 -4.24 -2.06
N ASN A 363 -0.65 -3.29 -1.39
CA ASN A 363 -1.00 -1.87 -1.41
C ASN A 363 -0.25 -1.09 -2.50
N ASN A 364 0.87 -1.64 -2.99
CA ASN A 364 1.61 -1.08 -4.11
C ASN A 364 2.11 -2.18 -5.06
N PRO A 365 1.20 -2.80 -5.84
CA PRO A 365 1.55 -3.97 -6.62
C PRO A 365 2.31 -3.60 -7.90
N ASN A 366 3.42 -4.31 -8.16
CA ASN A 366 4.18 -4.20 -9.39
C ASN A 366 3.44 -4.94 -10.53
N VAL A 367 3.06 -4.21 -11.58
CA VAL A 367 2.28 -4.74 -12.72
C VAL A 367 3.07 -5.77 -13.51
N SER A 368 4.37 -5.56 -13.71
CA SER A 368 5.22 -6.50 -14.46
C SER A 368 5.31 -7.85 -13.73
N MET A 369 5.54 -7.81 -12.41
CA MET A 369 5.56 -9.02 -11.58
C MET A 369 4.21 -9.75 -11.59
N MET A 370 3.09 -9.02 -11.47
CA MET A 370 1.76 -9.63 -11.55
C MET A 370 1.52 -10.32 -12.90
N ASN A 371 1.87 -9.66 -14.00
CA ASN A 371 1.75 -10.24 -15.34
C ASN A 371 2.59 -11.52 -15.46
N ARG A 372 3.80 -11.53 -14.89
CA ARG A 372 4.69 -12.70 -14.94
C ARG A 372 4.15 -13.88 -14.12
N VAL A 373 3.64 -13.62 -12.91
CA VAL A 373 2.98 -14.64 -12.09
C VAL A 373 1.78 -15.25 -12.82
N GLU A 374 0.93 -14.42 -13.43
CA GLU A 374 -0.22 -14.91 -14.20
C GLU A 374 0.22 -15.74 -15.41
N GLN A 375 1.20 -15.26 -16.18
CA GLN A 375 1.75 -16.00 -17.33
C GLN A 375 2.24 -17.39 -16.94
N TRP A 376 3.00 -17.54 -15.85
CA TRP A 376 3.48 -18.85 -15.40
C TRP A 376 2.35 -19.76 -14.91
N LEU A 377 1.33 -19.19 -14.26
CA LEU A 377 0.16 -19.98 -13.83
C LEU A 377 -0.71 -20.42 -15.01
N ASP A 378 -0.83 -19.58 -16.05
CA ASP A 378 -1.55 -19.90 -17.27
C ASP A 378 -0.79 -20.98 -18.07
N GLU A 379 0.53 -20.84 -18.24
CA GLU A 379 1.36 -21.87 -18.88
C GLU A 379 1.32 -23.20 -18.10
N ALA A 380 1.37 -23.17 -16.77
CA ALA A 380 1.21 -24.37 -15.95
C ALA A 380 -0.18 -25.00 -16.10
N HIS A 381 -1.22 -24.18 -16.30
CA HIS A 381 -2.59 -24.67 -16.55
C HIS A 381 -2.70 -25.33 -17.93
N ASP A 382 -2.08 -24.75 -18.96
CA ASP A 382 -2.05 -25.31 -20.31
C ASP A 382 -1.30 -26.64 -20.33
N ILE A 383 -0.16 -26.73 -19.63
CA ILE A 383 0.57 -28.00 -19.48
C ILE A 383 -0.27 -29.06 -18.77
N ARG A 384 -0.95 -28.70 -17.67
CA ARG A 384 -1.89 -29.59 -16.97
C ARG A 384 -2.95 -30.13 -17.93
N HIS A 385 -3.58 -29.24 -18.71
CA HIS A 385 -4.63 -29.62 -19.67
C HIS A 385 -4.09 -30.59 -20.73
N ARG A 386 -2.90 -30.31 -21.28
CA ARG A 386 -2.23 -31.19 -22.24
C ARG A 386 -1.92 -32.58 -21.66
N LEU A 387 -1.43 -32.66 -20.43
CA LEU A 387 -1.14 -33.92 -19.74
C LEU A 387 -2.42 -34.76 -19.56
N ILE A 388 -3.54 -34.12 -19.20
CA ILE A 388 -4.82 -34.80 -19.07
C ILE A 388 -5.31 -35.32 -20.42
N LEU A 389 -5.30 -34.48 -21.47
CA LEU A 389 -5.74 -34.89 -22.80
C LEU A 389 -4.89 -36.04 -23.37
N ALA A 390 -3.57 -35.98 -23.21
CA ALA A 390 -2.67 -37.02 -23.71
C ALA A 390 -2.90 -38.40 -23.04
N ASN A 391 -3.32 -38.40 -21.78
CA ASN A 391 -3.59 -39.63 -21.02
C ASN A 391 -5.05 -40.10 -21.09
N LEU A 392 -5.94 -39.34 -21.75
CA LEU A 392 -7.34 -39.72 -21.91
C LEU A 392 -7.52 -41.08 -22.62
N PRO A 393 -6.86 -41.38 -23.76
CA PRO A 393 -6.98 -42.70 -24.40
C PRO A 393 -6.57 -43.86 -23.49
N ARG A 394 -5.59 -43.64 -22.60
CA ARG A 394 -5.13 -44.65 -21.66
C ARG A 394 -6.21 -45.05 -20.65
N THR A 395 -7.02 -44.09 -20.20
CA THR A 395 -8.16 -44.40 -19.31
C THR A 395 -9.15 -45.36 -19.98
N LEU A 396 -9.41 -45.18 -21.28
CA LEU A 396 -10.26 -46.09 -22.06
C LEU A 396 -9.68 -47.50 -22.11
N VAL A 397 -8.37 -47.64 -22.37
CA VAL A 397 -7.69 -48.94 -22.38
C VAL A 397 -7.88 -49.67 -21.05
N VAL A 398 -7.57 -49.02 -19.92
CA VAL A 398 -7.65 -49.65 -18.60
C VAL A 398 -9.10 -50.01 -18.24
N THR A 399 -10.06 -49.13 -18.54
CA THR A 399 -11.49 -49.43 -18.32
C THR A 399 -11.96 -50.62 -19.16
N ARG A 400 -11.55 -50.71 -20.42
CA ARG A 400 -11.93 -51.85 -21.30
C ARG A 400 -11.31 -53.16 -20.83
N GLN A 401 -10.06 -53.14 -20.38
CA GLN A 401 -9.40 -54.31 -19.79
C GLN A 401 -10.13 -54.78 -18.53
N HIS A 402 -10.48 -53.85 -17.62
CA HIS A 402 -11.22 -54.18 -16.41
C HIS A 402 -12.59 -54.83 -16.71
N LEU A 403 -13.37 -54.23 -17.62
CA LEU A 403 -14.68 -54.79 -18.00
C LEU A 403 -14.58 -56.17 -18.64
N SER A 404 -13.56 -56.39 -19.45
CA SER A 404 -13.31 -57.69 -20.09
C SER A 404 -13.05 -58.79 -19.05
N GLN A 405 -12.37 -58.45 -17.95
CA GLN A 405 -12.10 -59.36 -16.83
C GLN A 405 -13.33 -59.60 -15.96
N SER A 406 -14.20 -58.59 -15.76
CA SER A 406 -15.42 -58.73 -14.98
C SER A 406 -16.56 -59.48 -15.70
N GLY A 407 -16.45 -59.71 -17.01
CA GLY A 407 -17.45 -60.41 -17.83
C GLY A 407 -18.71 -59.58 -18.16
N GLU A 408 -18.80 -58.34 -17.67
CA GLU A 408 -19.96 -57.46 -17.87
C GLU A 408 -19.79 -56.57 -19.12
N LYS A 409 -20.76 -56.62 -20.05
CA LYS A 409 -20.71 -55.91 -21.35
C LYS A 409 -21.68 -54.72 -21.46
N SER A 410 -22.19 -54.21 -20.33
CA SER A 410 -23.18 -53.12 -20.36
C SER A 410 -22.54 -51.78 -20.73
N SER A 411 -23.07 -51.11 -21.76
CA SER A 411 -22.65 -49.75 -22.16
C SER A 411 -22.82 -48.73 -21.03
N GLY A 412 -23.81 -48.91 -20.15
CA GLY A 412 -23.99 -48.07 -18.96
C GLY A 412 -22.84 -48.20 -17.98
N HIS A 413 -22.37 -49.43 -17.71
CA HIS A 413 -21.23 -49.68 -16.83
C HIS A 413 -19.94 -49.06 -17.40
N LEU A 414 -19.73 -49.18 -18.72
CA LEU A 414 -18.60 -48.54 -19.38
C LEU A 414 -18.59 -47.02 -19.15
N VAL A 415 -19.72 -46.36 -19.35
CA VAL A 415 -19.84 -44.90 -19.15
C VAL A 415 -19.59 -44.52 -17.70
N ASP A 416 -20.12 -45.28 -16.73
CA ASP A 416 -19.91 -45.03 -15.31
C ASP A 416 -18.41 -45.10 -14.93
N LEU A 417 -17.72 -46.15 -15.39
CA LEU A 417 -16.28 -46.34 -15.14
C LEU A 417 -15.43 -45.31 -15.87
N LEU A 418 -15.79 -44.93 -17.11
CA LEU A 418 -15.09 -43.89 -17.84
C LEU A 418 -15.24 -42.52 -17.15
N ALA A 419 -16.45 -42.18 -16.66
CA ALA A 419 -16.66 -40.96 -15.90
C ALA A 419 -15.88 -40.96 -14.57
N LEU A 420 -15.74 -42.12 -13.92
CA LEU A 420 -14.88 -42.29 -12.75
C LEU A 420 -13.39 -42.15 -13.10
N ALA A 421 -12.97 -42.76 -14.21
CA ALA A 421 -11.59 -42.71 -14.69
C ALA A 421 -11.15 -41.29 -15.07
N MET A 422 -12.03 -40.50 -15.67
CA MET A 422 -11.76 -39.08 -15.98
C MET A 422 -11.53 -38.25 -14.72
N ARG A 423 -12.27 -38.51 -13.64
CA ARG A 423 -12.04 -37.86 -12.34
C ARG A 423 -10.68 -38.26 -11.76
N GLU A 424 -10.43 -39.57 -11.71
CA GLU A 424 -9.17 -40.11 -11.19
C GLU A 424 -7.96 -39.59 -11.97
N LEU A 425 -8.06 -39.48 -13.30
CA LEU A 425 -7.02 -38.91 -14.14
C LEU A 425 -6.66 -37.47 -13.75
N ILE A 426 -7.67 -36.63 -13.46
CA ILE A 426 -7.43 -35.24 -13.03
C ILE A 426 -6.70 -35.24 -11.69
N ASP A 427 -7.18 -36.02 -10.73
CA ASP A 427 -6.61 -36.09 -9.39
C ASP A 427 -5.17 -36.59 -9.43
N VAL A 428 -4.90 -37.61 -10.27
CA VAL A 428 -3.55 -38.13 -10.53
C VAL A 428 -2.66 -37.03 -11.13
N VAL A 429 -3.09 -36.34 -12.19
CA VAL A 429 -2.25 -35.28 -12.82
C VAL A 429 -1.99 -34.12 -11.85
N ASP A 430 -2.96 -33.76 -11.01
CA ASP A 430 -2.82 -32.68 -10.03
C ASP A 430 -1.92 -33.05 -8.85
N GLY A 431 -1.93 -34.32 -8.44
CA GLY A 431 -1.21 -34.83 -7.27
C GLY A 431 0.06 -35.64 -7.58
N PHE A 432 0.42 -35.83 -8.84
CA PHE A 432 1.53 -36.70 -9.21
C PHE A 432 2.88 -36.18 -8.71
N ASP A 433 3.54 -37.00 -7.90
CA ASP A 433 4.89 -36.76 -7.41
C ASP A 433 5.94 -37.37 -8.35
N PHE A 434 6.58 -36.51 -9.14
CA PHE A 434 7.63 -36.91 -10.08
C PHE A 434 8.95 -37.30 -9.38
N THR A 435 9.10 -37.02 -8.08
CA THR A 435 10.29 -37.39 -7.29
C THR A 435 10.18 -38.83 -6.78
N GLU A 436 8.97 -39.30 -6.47
CA GLU A 436 8.72 -40.67 -6.02
C GLU A 436 8.45 -41.64 -7.17
N HIS A 437 7.91 -41.16 -8.29
CA HIS A 437 7.48 -42.00 -9.40
C HIS A 437 8.17 -41.61 -10.72
N GLU A 438 8.61 -42.62 -11.48
CA GLU A 438 9.28 -42.41 -12.76
C GLU A 438 8.29 -42.08 -13.89
N SER A 439 7.16 -42.81 -13.95
CA SER A 439 6.19 -42.77 -15.04
C SER A 439 4.78 -42.39 -14.57
N LEU A 440 4.25 -41.32 -15.15
CA LEU A 440 2.86 -40.89 -14.94
C LEU A 440 1.86 -41.95 -15.40
N GLU A 441 2.10 -42.57 -16.56
CA GLU A 441 1.22 -43.61 -17.10
C GLU A 441 1.14 -44.84 -16.21
N SER A 442 2.27 -45.29 -15.66
CA SER A 442 2.32 -46.45 -14.77
C SER A 442 1.57 -46.17 -13.48
N PHE A 443 1.74 -44.97 -12.92
CA PHE A 443 1.04 -44.53 -11.73
C PHE A 443 -0.48 -44.39 -11.98
N LEU A 444 -0.86 -43.80 -13.12
CA LEU A 444 -2.26 -43.67 -13.54
C LEU A 444 -2.93 -45.06 -13.67
N ASN A 445 -2.27 -46.01 -14.34
CA ASN A 445 -2.78 -47.37 -14.47
C ASN A 445 -3.05 -48.00 -13.09
N TRP A 446 -2.10 -47.91 -12.16
CA TRP A 446 -2.28 -48.43 -10.81
C TRP A 446 -3.42 -47.73 -10.07
N SER A 447 -3.52 -46.40 -10.17
CA SER A 447 -4.58 -45.62 -9.50
C SER A 447 -5.95 -45.99 -10.04
N LEU A 448 -6.09 -46.12 -11.36
CA LEU A 448 -7.33 -46.55 -12.02
C LEU A 448 -7.77 -47.95 -11.58
N VAL A 449 -6.85 -48.93 -11.57
CA VAL A 449 -7.16 -50.30 -11.11
C VAL A 449 -7.63 -50.28 -9.65
N ARG A 450 -6.95 -49.53 -8.79
CA ARG A 450 -7.34 -49.36 -7.38
C ARG A 450 -8.70 -48.66 -7.24
N CYS A 451 -8.97 -47.67 -8.07
CA CYS A 451 -10.22 -46.92 -8.10
C CYS A 451 -11.40 -47.81 -8.53
N PHE A 452 -11.22 -48.61 -9.59
CA PHE A 452 -12.24 -49.55 -10.06
C PHE A 452 -12.49 -50.70 -9.08
N ALA A 453 -11.46 -51.20 -8.38
CA ALA A 453 -11.63 -52.23 -7.36
C ALA A 453 -12.48 -51.77 -6.15
N ARG A 454 -12.55 -50.45 -5.90
CA ARG A 454 -13.36 -49.83 -4.84
C ARG A 454 -14.75 -49.41 -5.30
N TYR A 455 -15.01 -49.46 -6.60
CA TYR A 455 -16.26 -48.99 -7.17
C TYR A 455 -17.36 -50.05 -6.97
N GLU A 456 -18.37 -49.69 -6.17
CA GLU A 456 -19.58 -50.50 -6.01
C GLU A 456 -20.65 -50.06 -7.02
N PRO A 457 -21.15 -50.98 -7.87
CA PRO A 457 -22.17 -50.64 -8.84
C PRO A 457 -23.50 -50.28 -8.15
N PRO A 458 -24.26 -49.28 -8.65
CA PRO A 458 -25.57 -48.98 -8.11
C PRO A 458 -26.51 -50.18 -8.26
N ARG A 459 -27.34 -50.45 -7.24
CA ARG A 459 -28.22 -51.64 -7.16
C ARG A 459 -29.34 -51.70 -8.22
N GLN A 460 -29.52 -50.67 -9.03
CA GLN A 460 -30.53 -50.62 -10.09
C GLN A 460 -30.03 -51.31 -11.37
N ALA A 461 -30.95 -51.92 -12.12
CA ALA A 461 -30.62 -52.51 -13.42
C ALA A 461 -30.04 -51.44 -14.36
N ARG A 462 -28.80 -51.65 -14.83
CA ARG A 462 -28.10 -50.72 -15.70
C ARG A 462 -28.76 -50.66 -17.07
N ARG A 463 -29.30 -49.49 -17.42
CA ARG A 463 -29.91 -49.23 -18.72
C ARG A 463 -28.84 -49.31 -19.82
N ARG A 464 -29.20 -49.90 -20.97
CA ARG A 464 -28.41 -49.75 -22.20
C ARG A 464 -28.58 -48.32 -22.72
N LEU A 465 -27.47 -47.60 -22.81
CA LEU A 465 -27.41 -46.26 -23.38
C LEU A 465 -27.21 -46.33 -24.89
N SER A 466 -27.81 -45.41 -25.64
CA SER A 466 -27.46 -45.20 -27.04
C SER A 466 -26.08 -44.54 -27.17
N ASP A 467 -25.45 -44.66 -28.33
CA ASP A 467 -24.12 -44.07 -28.59
C ASP A 467 -24.11 -42.54 -28.32
N GLU A 468 -25.19 -41.84 -28.67
CA GLU A 468 -25.35 -40.41 -28.40
C GLU A 468 -25.54 -40.10 -26.91
N GLU A 469 -26.30 -40.92 -26.18
CA GLU A 469 -26.48 -40.79 -24.72
C GLU A 469 -25.14 -41.00 -23.99
N MET A 470 -24.32 -41.95 -24.44
CA MET A 470 -22.98 -42.21 -23.88
C MET A 470 -22.08 -40.98 -24.00
N VAL A 471 -21.98 -40.42 -25.21
CA VAL A 471 -21.15 -39.23 -25.46
C VAL A 471 -21.67 -38.02 -24.71
N THR A 472 -22.99 -37.81 -24.68
CA THR A 472 -23.60 -36.67 -23.97
C THR A 472 -23.30 -36.73 -22.48
N THR A 473 -23.45 -37.92 -21.87
CA THR A 473 -23.14 -38.14 -20.45
C THR A 473 -21.67 -37.85 -20.14
N LEU A 474 -20.74 -38.33 -20.98
CA LEU A 474 -19.31 -38.11 -20.77
C LEU A 474 -18.88 -36.66 -21.04
N ARG A 475 -19.47 -35.97 -22.02
CA ARG A 475 -19.26 -34.52 -22.23
C ARG A 475 -19.81 -33.69 -21.09
N GLU A 476 -20.94 -34.07 -20.51
CA GLU A 476 -21.44 -33.41 -19.29
C GLU A 476 -20.52 -33.64 -18.11
N ALA A 477 -20.02 -34.87 -17.93
CA ALA A 477 -19.03 -35.19 -16.91
C ALA A 477 -17.75 -34.36 -17.14
N GLY A 478 -17.21 -34.36 -18.36
CA GLY A 478 -16.02 -33.59 -18.74
C GLY A 478 -16.19 -32.08 -18.59
N ARG A 479 -17.35 -31.52 -18.94
CA ARG A 479 -17.66 -30.09 -18.72
C ARG A 479 -17.74 -29.73 -17.24
N ARG A 480 -18.33 -30.58 -16.40
CA ARG A 480 -18.32 -30.39 -14.94
C ARG A 480 -16.92 -30.43 -14.34
N MET A 481 -15.99 -31.08 -15.03
CA MET A 481 -14.59 -31.24 -14.67
C MET A 481 -13.65 -30.26 -15.39
N GLU A 482 -14.18 -29.28 -16.14
CA GLU A 482 -13.42 -28.28 -16.91
C GLU A 482 -12.45 -28.86 -17.96
N LEU A 483 -12.69 -30.07 -18.46
CA LEU A 483 -11.78 -30.75 -19.39
C LEU A 483 -11.87 -30.27 -20.85
N GLY A 484 -12.95 -29.57 -21.22
CA GLY A 484 -13.15 -29.06 -22.58
C GLY A 484 -13.23 -30.15 -23.67
N ILE A 485 -13.83 -31.31 -23.34
CA ILE A 485 -13.96 -32.50 -24.21
C ILE A 485 -15.40 -32.64 -24.73
#